data_AF-A0A1E1XCG0-F1
#
_entry.id   AF-A0A1E1XCG0-F1
#
_cell.length_a   1.000
_cell.length_b   1.000
_cell.length_c   1.000
_cell.angle_alpha   90.00
_cell.angle_beta   90.00
_cell.angle_gamma   90.00
#
_symmetry.space_group_name_H-M   'P 1'
#
loop_
_entity.id
_entity.type
_entity.pdbx_description
1 polymer ?
#
loop_
_entity_poly.entity_id
_entity_poly.type
_entity_poly.pdbx_seq_one_letter_code
_entity_poly.pdbx_strand_id
1 'polypeptide(L)'
;MPVDWLTQYFTLENVCLGVNLVTLSVIYKAYRSKVTNFEAVQTARQFDIDHNLASKLREEYPDGTAVHAVIRGHVKALGDTIKSRHMRHAKAVIQECCLTEHKIQWSPVSRFWSQTQREIQRILNFVPFGLVSRHSKVMVEVVDPLECENVPVNCVYENFIPNREGLSGVFFGWLRGEQTKGIEEQEFLLEEGSALTAFGTLTVAEDGTVKLVPPTDGVCYYLTQLSHPALVSKLRSELGVLRVVSLVLGCTALGLSCYLVFTWWKAKQAQAERRKDSLRREEARKQRRKLNRDSTSEHPSCVICRTNPVEVMILECGHVCLCTDCSDMVTGNCPMCRAPIKRIVAAFLP
;
A
#
# COMPACT_ATOMS: atom_id res chain seq x y z
N MET A 1 -21.40 8.60 -30.26
CA MET A 1 -20.47 9.16 -29.26
C MET A 1 -20.99 8.73 -27.90
N PRO A 2 -20.37 7.75 -27.22
CA PRO A 2 -19.54 8.11 -26.06
C PRO A 2 -18.56 7.00 -25.57
N VAL A 3 -17.25 7.11 -25.81
CA VAL A 3 -16.24 6.33 -25.04
C VAL A 3 -14.96 7.17 -24.77
N ASP A 4 -14.74 8.24 -25.53
CA ASP A 4 -13.49 9.01 -25.49
C ASP A 4 -13.21 9.75 -24.17
N TRP A 5 -14.21 9.96 -23.31
CA TRP A 5 -13.97 10.63 -22.02
C TRP A 5 -13.33 9.69 -20.99
N LEU A 6 -13.67 8.40 -20.96
CA LEU A 6 -13.10 7.43 -20.00
C LEU A 6 -11.63 7.14 -20.32
N THR A 7 -11.29 6.99 -21.59
CA THR A 7 -9.91 6.78 -22.05
C THR A 7 -9.01 7.99 -21.80
N GLN A 8 -9.59 9.20 -21.73
CA GLN A 8 -8.85 10.42 -21.42
C GLN A 8 -8.49 10.57 -19.92
N TYR A 9 -9.23 9.93 -19.02
CA TYR A 9 -8.96 9.94 -17.57
C TYR A 9 -8.19 8.69 -17.08
N PHE A 10 -8.31 7.54 -17.76
CA PHE A 10 -7.58 6.32 -17.42
C PHE A 10 -6.14 6.30 -17.98
N THR A 11 -5.41 7.40 -17.79
CA THR A 11 -3.99 7.41 -18.13
C THR A 11 -3.20 6.65 -17.07
N LEU A 12 -2.09 6.03 -17.49
CA LEU A 12 -1.19 5.30 -16.61
C LEU A 12 -0.79 6.15 -15.38
N GLU A 13 -0.61 7.46 -15.56
CA GLU A 13 -0.23 8.36 -14.47
C GLU A 13 -1.31 8.49 -13.39
N ASN A 14 -2.59 8.54 -13.77
CA ASN A 14 -3.70 8.60 -12.81
C ASN A 14 -3.84 7.31 -12.01
N VAL A 15 -3.63 6.16 -12.66
CA VAL A 15 -3.60 4.85 -11.97
C VAL A 15 -2.42 4.78 -11.00
N CYS A 16 -1.23 5.18 -11.44
CA CYS A 16 -0.04 5.24 -10.58
C CYS A 16 -0.23 6.16 -9.37
N LEU A 17 -0.82 7.35 -9.56
CA LEU A 17 -1.15 8.25 -8.46
C LEU A 17 -2.15 7.62 -7.50
N GLY A 18 -3.21 6.99 -8.01
CA GLY A 18 -4.20 6.29 -7.20
C GLY A 18 -3.59 5.18 -6.35
N VAL A 19 -2.75 4.32 -6.95
CA VAL A 19 -2.03 3.27 -6.22
C VAL A 19 -1.10 3.86 -5.16
N ASN A 20 -0.37 4.94 -5.47
CA ASN A 20 0.53 5.61 -4.53
C ASN A 20 -0.22 6.19 -3.32
N LEU A 21 -1.37 6.84 -3.55
CA LEU A 21 -2.19 7.37 -2.46
C LEU A 21 -2.76 6.26 -1.57
N VAL A 22 -3.16 5.13 -2.14
CA VAL A 22 -3.63 3.97 -1.38
C VAL A 22 -2.49 3.36 -0.56
N THR A 23 -1.32 3.12 -1.16
CA THR A 23 -0.17 2.56 -0.44
C THR A 23 0.31 3.50 0.66
N LEU A 24 0.39 4.81 0.40
CA LEU A 24 0.70 5.82 1.40
C LEU A 24 -0.30 5.79 2.56
N SER A 25 -1.60 5.66 2.28
CA SER A 25 -2.64 5.59 3.31
C SER A 25 -2.49 4.35 4.20
N VAL A 26 -2.22 3.18 3.61
CA VAL A 26 -1.98 1.93 4.35
C VAL A 26 -0.72 2.05 5.22
N ILE A 27 0.38 2.55 4.66
CA ILE A 27 1.65 2.72 5.38
C ILE A 27 1.51 3.76 6.50
N TYR A 28 0.78 4.85 6.26
CA TYR A 28 0.52 5.87 7.29
C TYR A 28 -0.32 5.30 8.44
N LYS A 29 -1.32 4.45 8.15
CA LYS A 29 -2.09 3.76 9.19
C LYS A 29 -1.21 2.82 10.01
N ALA A 30 -0.34 2.04 9.37
CA ALA A 30 0.62 1.18 10.04
C ALA A 30 1.62 1.98 10.89
N TYR A 31 2.14 3.10 10.36
CA TYR A 31 3.00 4.03 11.07
C TYR A 31 2.33 4.56 12.33
N ARG A 32 1.08 5.06 12.23
CA ARG A 32 0.34 5.58 13.38
C ARG A 32 0.15 4.52 14.46
N SER A 33 -0.22 3.30 14.10
CA SER A 33 -0.33 2.18 15.04
C SER A 33 1.00 1.87 15.73
N LYS A 34 2.10 1.79 14.98
CA LYS A 34 3.44 1.55 15.56
C LYS A 34 3.91 2.71 16.43
N VAL A 35 3.53 3.96 16.15
CA VAL A 35 3.84 5.13 17.00
C VAL A 35 3.13 4.99 18.34
N THR A 36 1.84 4.64 18.35
CA THR A 36 1.08 4.41 19.59
C THR A 36 1.74 3.32 20.44
N ASN A 37 2.16 2.21 19.83
CA ASN A 37 2.89 1.15 20.54
C ASN A 37 4.24 1.61 21.09
N PHE A 38 4.99 2.38 20.31
CA PHE A 38 6.28 2.93 20.74
C PHE A 38 6.12 3.89 21.93
N GLU A 39 5.16 4.81 21.87
CA GLU A 39 4.88 5.77 22.94
C GLU A 39 4.45 5.05 24.22
N ALA A 40 3.58 4.04 24.10
CA ALA A 40 3.15 3.21 25.22
C ALA A 40 4.33 2.49 25.89
N VAL A 41 5.20 1.81 25.12
CA VAL A 41 6.39 1.12 25.67
C VAL A 41 7.42 2.10 26.23
N GLN A 42 7.57 3.29 25.63
CA GLN A 42 8.52 4.31 26.07
C GLN A 42 8.10 4.96 27.39
N THR A 43 6.81 5.24 27.56
CA THR A 43 6.25 5.91 28.75
C THR A 43 5.84 4.95 29.87
N ALA A 44 5.83 3.64 29.58
CA ALA A 44 5.47 2.60 30.53
C ALA A 44 6.29 2.65 31.83
N ARG A 45 5.60 2.41 32.94
CA ARG A 45 6.23 2.29 34.25
C ARG A 45 7.01 0.98 34.33
N GLN A 46 8.30 1.07 34.64
CA GLN A 46 9.12 -0.10 34.92
C GLN A 46 8.96 -0.52 36.38
N PHE A 47 8.64 -1.79 36.60
CA PHE A 47 8.53 -2.41 37.90
C PHE A 47 9.60 -3.48 38.09
N ASP A 48 10.17 -3.52 39.28
CA ASP A 48 11.07 -4.59 39.70
C ASP A 48 10.26 -5.69 40.41
N ILE A 49 10.62 -6.95 40.17
CA ILE A 49 9.98 -8.09 40.84
C ILE A 49 10.54 -8.19 42.28
N ASP A 50 9.91 -7.49 43.22
CA ASP A 50 10.24 -7.50 44.65
C ASP A 50 9.03 -7.89 45.52
N HIS A 51 9.27 -8.04 46.83
CA HIS A 51 8.22 -8.40 47.80
C HIS A 51 7.15 -7.31 47.97
N ASN A 52 7.44 -6.09 47.54
CA ASN A 52 6.55 -4.94 47.63
C ASN A 52 5.87 -4.62 46.29
N LEU A 53 5.98 -5.48 45.27
CA LEU A 53 5.42 -5.21 43.94
C LEU A 53 3.90 -5.00 44.01
N ALA A 54 3.19 -5.88 44.70
CA ALA A 54 1.73 -5.80 44.83
C ALA A 54 1.26 -4.62 45.70
N SER A 55 2.06 -4.15 46.65
CA SER A 55 1.75 -2.95 47.44
C SER A 55 2.05 -1.68 46.66
N LYS A 56 3.21 -1.59 46.00
CA LYS A 56 3.58 -0.48 45.09
C LYS A 56 2.55 -0.30 43.98
N LEU A 57 2.07 -1.40 43.39
CA LEU A 57 1.07 -1.35 42.33
C LEU A 57 -0.27 -0.79 42.84
N ARG A 58 -0.70 -1.15 44.05
CA ARG A 58 -1.91 -0.61 44.68
C ARG A 58 -1.76 0.82 45.18
N GLU A 59 -0.54 1.24 45.51
CA GLU A 59 -0.24 2.62 45.91
C GLU A 59 -0.22 3.56 44.69
N GLU A 60 0.43 3.15 43.60
CA GLU A 60 0.50 3.95 42.37
C GLU A 60 -0.82 3.89 41.56
N TYR A 61 -1.59 2.80 41.65
CA TYR A 61 -2.83 2.58 40.88
C TYR A 61 -3.97 2.12 41.81
N PRO A 62 -5.01 2.96 42.04
CA PRO A 62 -6.13 2.64 42.95
C PRO A 62 -6.88 1.35 42.60
N ASP A 63 -6.97 1.04 41.30
CA ASP A 63 -7.62 -0.17 40.77
C ASP A 63 -6.68 -1.40 40.79
N GLY A 64 -5.48 -1.28 41.36
CA GLY A 64 -4.46 -2.33 41.38
C GLY A 64 -3.99 -2.78 40.00
N THR A 65 -4.25 -1.96 38.97
CA THR A 65 -4.04 -2.29 37.56
C THR A 65 -3.24 -1.21 36.86
N ALA A 66 -2.04 -1.54 36.40
CA ALA A 66 -1.22 -0.67 35.56
C ALA A 66 -1.32 -1.13 34.10
N VAL A 67 -2.06 -0.38 33.27
CA VAL A 67 -2.32 -0.72 31.86
C VAL A 67 -1.03 -0.87 31.05
N HIS A 68 -0.08 0.05 31.25
CA HIS A 68 1.23 0.07 30.60
C HIS A 68 2.34 -0.10 31.62
N ALA A 69 2.76 -1.35 31.80
CA ALA A 69 3.84 -1.71 32.68
C ALA A 69 4.89 -2.53 31.95
N VAL A 70 6.14 -2.36 32.39
CA VAL A 70 7.28 -3.16 31.93
C VAL A 70 7.86 -3.88 33.13
N ILE A 71 8.07 -5.17 32.99
CA ILE A 71 8.70 -5.99 34.01
C ILE A 71 9.80 -6.85 33.38
N ARG A 72 10.91 -7.01 34.08
CA ARG A 72 12.01 -7.85 33.64
C ARG A 72 12.33 -8.89 34.70
N GLY A 73 12.40 -10.15 34.28
CA GLY A 73 12.69 -11.26 35.18
C GLY A 73 13.26 -12.46 34.45
N HIS A 74 13.42 -13.54 35.19
CA HIS A 74 13.81 -14.84 34.65
C HIS A 74 12.58 -15.73 34.52
N VAL A 75 12.49 -16.43 33.41
CA VAL A 75 11.40 -17.37 33.14
C VAL A 75 11.45 -18.54 34.12
N LYS A 76 10.31 -18.85 34.75
CA LYS A 76 10.14 -19.99 35.65
C LYS A 76 8.83 -20.70 35.33
N ALA A 77 8.90 -22.00 35.06
CA ALA A 77 7.71 -22.80 34.79
C ALA A 77 6.85 -22.97 36.06
N LEU A 78 5.52 -22.93 35.91
CA LEU A 78 4.56 -23.26 36.96
C LEU A 78 4.31 -24.77 37.06
N GLY A 79 4.51 -25.50 35.96
CA GLY A 79 4.33 -26.95 35.86
C GLY A 79 5.54 -27.67 35.27
N ASP A 80 5.30 -28.84 34.68
CA ASP A 80 6.34 -29.63 34.04
C ASP A 80 6.85 -28.96 32.76
N THR A 81 8.15 -28.66 32.74
CA THR A 81 8.83 -28.06 31.58
C THR A 81 8.79 -28.98 30.36
N ILE A 82 8.71 -28.36 29.18
CA ILE A 82 8.83 -29.03 27.88
C ILE A 82 10.30 -29.44 27.68
N LYS A 83 10.52 -30.70 27.29
CA LYS A 83 11.84 -31.22 26.95
C LYS A 83 12.00 -31.23 25.43
N SER A 84 13.11 -30.70 24.94
CA SER A 84 13.45 -30.81 23.52
C SER A 84 13.78 -32.25 23.15
N ARG A 85 13.42 -32.62 21.92
CA ARG A 85 13.78 -33.92 21.34
C ARG A 85 15.25 -33.97 20.91
N HIS A 86 15.80 -32.81 20.55
CA HIS A 86 17.14 -32.66 19.98
C HIS A 86 18.17 -32.24 21.02
N MET A 87 17.77 -31.44 22.03
CA MET A 87 18.62 -31.03 23.16
C MET A 87 18.19 -31.69 24.47
N ARG A 88 18.98 -32.66 24.94
CA ARG A 88 18.67 -33.47 26.13
C ARG A 88 18.58 -32.69 27.45
N HIS A 89 19.20 -31.51 27.55
CA HIS A 89 19.24 -30.71 28.78
C HIS A 89 18.35 -29.48 28.75
N ALA A 90 17.75 -29.15 27.60
CA ALA A 90 16.91 -27.97 27.46
C ALA A 90 15.57 -28.19 28.17
N LYS A 91 15.24 -27.26 29.08
CA LYS A 91 13.93 -27.17 29.73
C LYS A 91 13.28 -25.89 29.24
N ALA A 92 12.13 -26.01 28.59
CA ALA A 92 11.45 -24.88 27.97
C ALA A 92 10.02 -24.69 28.50
N VAL A 93 9.53 -23.46 28.39
CA VAL A 93 8.13 -23.11 28.68
C VAL A 93 7.32 -22.88 27.41
N ILE A 94 7.98 -22.52 26.31
CA ILE A 94 7.41 -22.44 24.96
C ILE A 94 8.32 -23.21 24.04
N GLN A 95 7.74 -24.05 23.18
CA GLN A 95 8.42 -24.74 22.11
C GLN A 95 7.66 -24.53 20.81
N GLU A 96 8.39 -24.17 19.76
CA GLU A 96 7.88 -24.04 18.41
C GLU A 96 8.69 -24.96 17.49
N CYS A 97 8.01 -25.88 16.81
CA CYS A 97 8.62 -26.77 15.83
C CYS A 97 8.08 -26.42 14.44
N CYS A 98 8.98 -26.04 13.54
CA CYS A 98 8.66 -25.65 12.17
C CYS A 98 9.25 -26.68 11.20
N LEU A 99 8.42 -27.15 10.27
CA LEU A 99 8.83 -27.98 9.14
C LEU A 99 8.56 -27.20 7.85
N THR A 100 9.61 -26.83 7.14
CA THR A 100 9.54 -25.98 5.95
C THR A 100 10.06 -26.73 4.71
N GLU A 101 9.25 -26.78 3.66
CA GLU A 101 9.65 -27.28 2.36
C GLU A 101 10.34 -26.17 1.58
N HIS A 102 11.56 -26.43 1.10
CA HIS A 102 12.25 -25.55 0.16
C HIS A 102 12.03 -26.07 -1.25
N LYS A 103 11.47 -25.22 -2.11
CA LYS A 103 11.19 -25.55 -3.52
C LYS A 103 11.61 -24.43 -4.45
N ILE A 104 11.78 -24.76 -5.72
CA ILE A 104 11.92 -23.81 -6.82
C ILE A 104 10.65 -23.92 -7.65
N GLN A 105 9.99 -22.80 -7.92
CA GLN A 105 8.81 -22.76 -8.76
C GLN A 105 9.03 -21.82 -9.95
N TRP A 106 8.54 -22.22 -11.11
CA TRP A 106 8.49 -21.37 -12.28
C TRP A 106 7.38 -20.34 -12.12
N SER A 107 7.74 -19.06 -12.18
CA SER A 107 6.76 -17.98 -12.18
C SER A 107 6.29 -17.70 -13.61
N PRO A 108 5.01 -17.94 -13.96
CA PRO A 108 4.51 -17.70 -15.31
C PRO A 108 4.51 -16.20 -15.68
N VAL A 109 4.42 -15.32 -14.69
CA VAL A 109 4.38 -13.86 -14.87
C VAL A 109 5.78 -13.31 -15.15
N SER A 110 6.77 -13.72 -14.36
CA SER A 110 8.13 -13.17 -14.44
C SER A 110 9.10 -14.01 -15.28
N ARG A 111 8.67 -15.20 -15.73
CA ARG A 111 9.44 -16.13 -16.59
C ARG A 111 10.83 -16.46 -16.02
N PHE A 112 10.91 -16.61 -14.71
CA PHE A 112 12.11 -17.13 -14.05
C PHE A 112 11.74 -18.11 -12.94
N TRP A 113 12.69 -18.99 -12.63
CA TRP A 113 12.64 -19.91 -11.51
C TRP A 113 12.90 -19.13 -10.21
N SER A 114 11.95 -19.15 -9.28
CA SER A 114 12.07 -18.48 -7.99
C SER A 114 12.14 -19.51 -6.86
N GLN A 115 13.02 -19.27 -5.89
CA GLN A 115 13.05 -20.07 -4.68
C GLN A 115 11.88 -19.67 -3.78
N THR A 116 11.12 -20.65 -3.34
CA THR A 116 9.94 -20.48 -2.49
C THR A 116 10.05 -21.44 -1.31
N GLN A 117 9.69 -20.94 -0.14
CA GLN A 117 9.55 -21.74 1.07
C GLN A 117 8.07 -21.96 1.33
N ARG A 118 7.69 -23.18 1.68
CA ARG A 118 6.32 -23.52 2.09
C ARG A 118 6.39 -24.13 3.47
N GLU A 119 5.71 -23.50 4.44
CA GLU A 119 5.53 -24.10 5.75
C GLU A 119 4.63 -25.33 5.62
N ILE A 120 5.17 -26.52 5.88
CA ILE A 120 4.43 -27.79 5.90
C ILE A 120 3.65 -27.87 7.21
N GLN A 121 4.33 -27.57 8.32
CA GLN A 121 3.77 -27.69 9.65
C GLN A 121 4.45 -26.74 10.62
N ARG A 122 3.65 -26.11 11.49
CA ARG A 122 4.11 -25.40 12.68
C ARG A 122 3.34 -25.92 13.88
N ILE A 123 4.07 -26.45 14.86
CA ILE A 123 3.52 -26.95 16.12
C ILE A 123 4.01 -26.02 17.22
N LEU A 124 3.10 -25.48 18.01
CA LEU A 124 3.42 -24.63 19.14
C LEU A 124 2.90 -25.26 20.43
N ASN A 125 3.82 -25.52 21.36
CA ASN A 125 3.56 -26.08 22.68
C ASN A 125 3.88 -25.03 23.75
N PHE A 126 3.03 -24.93 24.76
CA PHE A 126 3.16 -23.95 25.83
C PHE A 126 2.84 -24.58 27.18
N VAL A 127 3.60 -24.19 28.20
CA VAL A 127 3.38 -24.50 29.62
C VAL A 127 3.29 -23.19 30.40
N PRO A 128 2.29 -23.03 31.29
CA PRO A 128 2.17 -21.84 32.13
C PRO A 128 3.48 -21.50 32.86
N PHE A 129 3.87 -20.23 32.80
CA PHE A 129 5.11 -19.76 33.42
C PHE A 129 4.94 -18.35 33.99
N GLY A 130 5.86 -18.00 34.87
CA GLY A 130 5.97 -16.66 35.42
C GLY A 130 7.38 -16.11 35.32
N LEU A 131 7.51 -14.83 35.63
CA LEU A 131 8.79 -14.15 35.77
C LEU A 131 9.14 -14.03 37.24
N VAL A 132 10.36 -14.42 37.57
CA VAL A 132 10.91 -14.32 38.93
C VAL A 132 12.16 -13.44 38.94
N SER A 133 12.40 -12.76 40.06
CA SER A 133 13.69 -12.12 40.31
C SER A 133 14.69 -13.13 40.86
N ARG A 134 16.00 -12.86 40.68
CA ARG A 134 17.05 -13.61 41.39
C ARG A 134 17.06 -13.32 42.89
N HIS A 135 16.48 -12.20 43.31
CA HIS A 135 16.60 -11.67 44.67
C HIS A 135 15.30 -11.78 45.49
N SER A 136 14.20 -12.19 44.87
CA SER A 136 12.89 -12.31 45.54
C SER A 136 12.22 -13.63 45.17
N LYS A 137 11.37 -14.14 46.08
CA LYS A 137 10.54 -15.32 45.82
C LYS A 137 9.21 -14.96 45.13
N VAL A 138 9.01 -13.68 44.80
CA VAL A 138 7.80 -13.22 44.13
C VAL A 138 7.85 -13.65 42.67
N MET A 139 6.71 -14.13 42.18
CA MET A 139 6.51 -14.51 40.79
C MET A 139 5.40 -13.65 40.21
N VAL A 140 5.62 -13.18 38.98
CA VAL A 140 4.59 -12.55 38.17
C VAL A 140 4.16 -13.54 37.10
N GLU A 141 2.92 -14.01 37.16
CA GLU A 141 2.38 -14.95 36.18
C GLU A 141 2.20 -14.27 34.83
N VAL A 142 2.66 -14.90 33.75
CA VAL A 142 2.49 -14.41 32.39
C VAL A 142 1.27 -15.07 31.79
N VAL A 143 0.21 -14.29 31.60
CA VAL A 143 -1.07 -14.74 31.03
C VAL A 143 -1.04 -14.57 29.51
N ASP A 144 -1.59 -15.56 28.81
CA ASP A 144 -1.74 -15.62 27.35
C ASP A 144 -0.49 -15.18 26.55
N PRO A 145 0.68 -15.83 26.76
CA PRO A 145 1.94 -15.42 26.13
C PRO A 145 1.95 -15.59 24.60
N LEU A 146 0.97 -16.27 24.02
CA LEU A 146 0.85 -16.46 22.57
C LEU A 146 0.19 -15.28 21.85
N GLU A 147 -0.49 -14.40 22.59
CA GLU A 147 -1.08 -13.17 22.03
C GLU A 147 -0.05 -12.05 21.83
N CYS A 148 1.21 -12.29 22.20
CA CYS A 148 2.27 -11.29 22.01
C CYS A 148 2.61 -11.11 20.52
N GLU A 149 3.08 -9.91 20.15
CA GLU A 149 3.42 -9.55 18.76
C GLU A 149 4.44 -10.52 18.13
N ASN A 150 5.43 -10.95 18.92
CA ASN A 150 6.43 -11.94 18.49
C ASN A 150 6.77 -12.85 19.67
N VAL A 151 6.58 -14.16 19.48
CA VAL A 151 6.91 -15.15 20.50
C VAL A 151 8.43 -15.17 20.73
N PRO A 152 8.92 -15.03 21.99
CA PRO A 152 10.33 -14.82 22.29
C PRO A 152 11.14 -16.13 22.34
N VAL A 153 11.04 -16.95 21.30
CA VAL A 153 11.75 -18.23 21.19
C VAL A 153 13.07 -18.08 20.39
N ASN A 154 14.06 -18.90 20.73
CA ASN A 154 15.35 -18.96 20.02
C ASN A 154 15.51 -20.30 19.31
N CYS A 155 16.11 -20.30 18.12
CA CYS A 155 16.43 -21.55 17.41
C CYS A 155 17.47 -22.34 18.20
N VAL A 156 17.13 -23.58 18.55
CA VAL A 156 18.02 -24.51 19.26
C VAL A 156 18.46 -25.68 18.39
N TYR A 157 17.69 -26.00 17.35
CA TYR A 157 18.01 -27.06 16.41
C TYR A 157 17.54 -26.67 15.01
N GLU A 158 18.38 -26.93 14.02
CA GLU A 158 18.10 -26.69 12.62
C GLU A 158 18.74 -27.81 11.80
N ASN A 159 17.96 -28.46 10.95
CA ASN A 159 18.43 -29.54 10.10
C ASN A 159 17.76 -29.50 8.73
N PHE A 160 18.58 -29.41 7.68
CA PHE A 160 18.12 -29.45 6.30
C PHE A 160 18.34 -30.83 5.69
N ILE A 161 17.25 -31.49 5.31
CA ILE A 161 17.22 -32.78 4.63
C ILE A 161 17.07 -32.52 3.11
N PRO A 162 18.15 -32.65 2.32
CA PRO A 162 18.08 -32.42 0.88
C PRO A 162 17.24 -33.50 0.20
N ASN A 163 16.47 -33.10 -0.81
CA ASN A 163 15.75 -34.03 -1.66
C ASN A 163 16.75 -34.75 -2.59
N ARG A 164 16.94 -36.05 -2.38
CA ARG A 164 17.84 -36.89 -3.18
C ARG A 164 17.08 -37.53 -4.34
N GLU A 165 16.52 -36.71 -5.22
CA GLU A 165 15.97 -37.22 -6.49
C GLU A 165 17.10 -37.48 -7.49
N GLY A 166 17.00 -38.59 -8.23
CA GLY A 166 17.88 -38.87 -9.36
C GLY A 166 17.60 -37.92 -10.54
N LEU A 167 18.42 -38.01 -11.61
CA LEU A 167 18.32 -37.15 -12.80
C LEU A 167 16.90 -37.11 -13.42
N SER A 168 16.13 -38.21 -13.30
CA SER A 168 14.74 -38.28 -13.77
C SER A 168 13.79 -37.38 -12.98
N GLY A 169 13.93 -37.31 -11.65
CA GLY A 169 13.08 -36.45 -10.79
C GLY A 169 13.30 -34.97 -11.07
N VAL A 170 14.56 -34.57 -11.29
CA VAL A 170 14.92 -33.21 -11.72
C VAL A 170 14.26 -32.84 -13.07
N PHE A 171 14.29 -33.75 -14.05
CA PHE A 171 13.69 -33.52 -15.36
C PHE A 171 12.16 -33.39 -15.30
N PHE A 172 11.49 -34.28 -14.56
CA PHE A 172 10.04 -34.20 -14.39
C PHE A 172 9.61 -32.98 -13.57
N GLY A 173 10.38 -32.57 -12.55
CA GLY A 173 10.16 -31.33 -11.82
C GLY A 173 10.31 -30.09 -12.71
N TRP A 174 11.31 -30.09 -13.60
CA TRP A 174 11.50 -29.03 -14.60
C TRP A 174 10.31 -28.92 -15.55
N LEU A 175 9.81 -30.05 -16.07
CA LEU A 175 8.59 -30.10 -16.90
C LEU A 175 7.34 -29.64 -16.16
N ARG A 176 7.21 -29.98 -14.87
CA ARG A 176 6.07 -29.61 -14.02
C ARG A 176 6.12 -28.16 -13.54
N GLY A 177 7.26 -27.48 -13.71
CA GLY A 177 7.46 -26.11 -13.23
C GLY A 177 7.69 -26.00 -11.72
N GLU A 178 7.91 -27.12 -11.03
CA GLU A 178 8.14 -27.19 -9.59
C GLU A 178 9.21 -28.22 -9.25
N GLN A 179 10.19 -27.84 -8.44
CA GLN A 179 11.26 -28.73 -8.00
C GLN A 179 11.51 -28.57 -6.50
N THR A 180 11.29 -29.63 -5.71
CA THR A 180 11.58 -29.63 -4.27
C THR A 180 13.10 -29.80 -4.05
N LYS A 181 13.72 -28.84 -3.36
CA LYS A 181 15.13 -28.87 -2.96
C LYS A 181 15.37 -29.74 -1.72
N GLY A 182 14.42 -29.73 -0.79
CA GLY A 182 14.55 -30.43 0.49
C GLY A 182 13.57 -29.92 1.53
N ILE A 183 13.63 -30.53 2.70
CA ILE A 183 12.81 -30.20 3.86
C ILE A 183 13.73 -29.74 4.98
N GLU A 184 13.38 -28.65 5.64
CA GLU A 184 14.08 -28.11 6.79
C GLU A 184 13.22 -28.29 8.03
N GLU A 185 13.83 -28.83 9.08
CA GLU A 185 13.24 -28.97 10.41
C GLU A 185 13.94 -28.00 11.34
N GLN A 186 13.18 -27.14 12.01
CA GLN A 186 13.65 -26.19 13.00
C GLN A 186 12.89 -26.37 14.32
N GLU A 187 13.61 -26.28 15.43
CA GLU A 187 13.05 -26.24 16.77
C GLU A 187 13.49 -24.95 17.47
N PHE A 188 12.52 -24.22 18.01
CA PHE A 188 12.73 -22.99 18.75
C PHE A 188 12.20 -23.15 20.18
N LEU A 189 12.92 -22.63 21.17
CA LEU A 189 12.57 -22.74 22.58
C LEU A 189 12.65 -21.39 23.31
N LEU A 190 11.76 -21.18 24.27
CA LEU A 190 11.96 -20.25 25.38
C LEU A 190 12.37 -21.06 26.61
N GLU A 191 13.65 -21.02 26.93
CA GLU A 191 14.22 -21.83 28.01
C GLU A 191 13.91 -21.26 29.39
N GLU A 192 13.70 -22.13 30.35
CA GLU A 192 13.62 -21.78 31.77
C GLU A 192 14.92 -21.09 32.22
N GLY A 193 14.81 -19.99 32.96
CA GLY A 193 15.93 -19.17 33.41
C GLY A 193 16.34 -18.06 32.43
N SER A 194 15.81 -18.06 31.20
CA SER A 194 16.05 -16.98 30.23
C SER A 194 15.59 -15.64 30.78
N ALA A 195 16.36 -14.58 30.54
CA ALA A 195 15.95 -13.23 30.89
C ALA A 195 14.88 -12.77 29.90
N LEU A 196 13.72 -12.37 30.42
CA LEU A 196 12.59 -11.90 29.62
C LEU A 196 12.15 -10.54 30.14
N THR A 197 12.02 -9.59 29.23
CA THR A 197 11.31 -8.33 29.43
C THR A 197 9.93 -8.49 28.85
N ALA A 198 8.94 -8.17 29.66
CA ALA A 198 7.55 -8.27 29.30
C ALA A 198 6.87 -6.91 29.48
N PHE A 199 6.16 -6.47 28.46
CA PHE A 199 5.35 -5.26 28.47
C PHE A 199 3.89 -5.64 28.28
N GLY A 200 3.03 -5.14 29.14
CA GLY A 200 1.60 -5.41 29.13
C GLY A 200 0.91 -4.75 30.32
N THR A 201 -0.29 -5.24 30.65
CA THR A 201 -1.06 -4.78 31.80
C THR A 201 -0.73 -5.61 33.03
N LEU A 202 -0.23 -4.99 34.09
CA LEU A 202 -0.03 -5.65 35.39
C LEU A 202 -1.30 -5.51 36.24
N THR A 203 -1.78 -6.62 36.77
CA THR A 203 -2.96 -6.69 37.66
C THR A 203 -2.62 -7.46 38.92
N VAL A 204 -3.17 -7.02 40.06
CA VAL A 204 -3.15 -7.82 41.29
C VAL A 204 -4.44 -8.63 41.37
N ALA A 205 -4.33 -9.95 41.38
CA ALA A 205 -5.46 -10.85 41.57
C ALA A 205 -5.95 -10.85 43.03
N GLU A 206 -7.15 -11.40 43.26
CA GLU A 206 -7.79 -11.46 44.58
C GLU A 206 -6.97 -12.26 45.61
N ASP A 207 -6.23 -13.27 45.15
CA ASP A 207 -5.32 -14.09 45.95
C ASP A 207 -3.99 -13.38 46.28
N GLY A 208 -3.81 -12.14 45.80
CA GLY A 208 -2.61 -11.34 45.98
C GLY A 208 -1.48 -11.65 45.00
N THR A 209 -1.69 -12.58 44.05
CA THR A 209 -0.73 -12.84 42.98
C THR A 209 -0.73 -11.70 41.96
N VAL A 210 0.43 -11.41 41.37
CA VAL A 210 0.53 -10.38 40.33
C VAL A 210 0.56 -11.09 38.98
N LYS A 211 -0.29 -10.66 38.06
CA LYS A 211 -0.41 -11.22 36.72
C LYS A 211 -0.11 -10.17 35.67
N LEU A 212 0.60 -10.57 34.62
CA LEU A 212 0.82 -9.79 33.42
C LEU A 212 -0.10 -10.30 32.32
N VAL A 213 -0.94 -9.42 31.81
CA VAL A 213 -2.03 -9.73 30.87
C VAL A 213 -1.87 -8.86 29.61
N PRO A 214 -2.33 -9.33 28.42
CA PRO A 214 -2.40 -8.50 27.23
C PRO A 214 -3.17 -7.18 27.46
N PRO A 215 -2.66 -6.03 26.97
CA PRO A 215 -3.38 -4.76 27.05
C PRO A 215 -4.72 -4.77 26.30
N THR A 216 -5.73 -4.10 26.85
CA THR A 216 -7.08 -4.01 26.26
C THR A 216 -7.32 -2.76 25.42
N ASP A 217 -6.37 -1.82 25.39
CA ASP A 217 -6.46 -0.53 24.71
C ASP A 217 -5.98 -0.56 23.25
N GLY A 218 -5.68 -1.76 22.73
CA GLY A 218 -5.23 -1.98 21.36
C GLY A 218 -3.73 -1.83 21.14
N VAL A 219 -2.95 -1.62 22.21
CA VAL A 219 -1.49 -1.66 22.17
C VAL A 219 -1.00 -3.11 22.15
N CYS A 220 0.07 -3.39 21.41
CA CYS A 220 0.63 -4.73 21.31
C CYS A 220 1.19 -5.24 22.65
N TYR A 221 0.91 -6.50 22.96
CA TYR A 221 1.57 -7.23 24.05
C TYR A 221 2.98 -7.65 23.60
N TYR A 222 4.02 -7.33 24.38
CA TYR A 222 5.42 -7.65 24.01
C TYR A 222 6.07 -8.55 25.04
N LEU A 223 6.55 -9.71 24.59
CA LEU A 223 7.48 -10.56 25.33
C LEU A 223 8.78 -10.61 24.53
N THR A 224 9.91 -10.23 25.15
CA THR A 224 11.20 -10.18 24.45
C THR A 224 12.37 -10.45 25.37
N GLN A 225 13.43 -11.06 24.84
CA GLN A 225 14.69 -11.24 25.58
C GLN A 225 15.53 -9.96 25.65
N LEU A 226 15.20 -8.96 24.83
CA LEU A 226 15.85 -7.64 24.81
C LEU A 226 15.61 -6.88 26.12
N SER A 227 16.52 -5.99 26.52
CA SER A 227 16.29 -5.05 27.61
C SER A 227 15.27 -3.98 27.19
N HIS A 228 14.63 -3.31 28.16
CA HIS A 228 13.69 -2.21 27.86
C HIS A 228 14.30 -1.13 26.94
N PRO A 229 15.53 -0.63 27.18
CA PRO A 229 16.16 0.33 26.25
C PRO A 229 16.39 -0.24 24.85
N ALA A 230 16.74 -1.53 24.73
CA ALA A 230 16.93 -2.19 23.44
C ALA A 230 15.61 -2.39 22.70
N LEU A 231 14.52 -2.70 23.42
CA LEU A 231 13.17 -2.77 22.85
C LEU A 231 12.71 -1.39 22.34
N VAL A 232 12.88 -0.34 23.14
CA VAL A 232 12.56 1.04 22.72
C VAL A 232 13.38 1.45 21.50
N SER A 233 14.68 1.12 21.46
CA SER A 233 15.53 1.38 20.30
C SER A 233 15.07 0.63 19.04
N LYS A 234 14.68 -0.64 19.18
CA LYS A 234 14.13 -1.45 18.08
C LYS A 234 12.83 -0.86 17.53
N LEU A 235 11.88 -0.50 18.39
CA LEU A 235 10.64 0.12 17.97
C LEU A 235 10.89 1.49 17.29
N ARG A 236 11.86 2.27 17.79
CA ARG A 236 12.26 3.53 17.18
C ARG A 236 12.85 3.36 15.77
N SER A 237 13.65 2.32 15.55
CA SER A 237 14.25 2.08 14.22
C SER A 237 13.19 1.66 13.19
N GLU A 238 12.22 0.84 13.59
CA GLU A 238 11.06 0.47 12.75
C GLU A 238 10.26 1.72 12.33
N LEU A 239 10.02 2.65 13.26
CA LEU A 239 9.38 3.94 12.95
C LEU A 239 10.18 4.79 11.98
N GLY A 240 11.52 4.77 12.10
CA GLY A 240 12.41 5.49 11.19
C GLY A 240 12.25 5.02 9.74
N VAL A 241 12.19 3.71 9.52
CA VAL A 241 11.98 3.11 8.19
C VAL A 241 10.61 3.51 7.63
N LEU A 242 9.54 3.36 8.40
CA LEU A 242 8.18 3.73 7.96
C LEU A 242 8.05 5.22 7.64
N ARG A 243 8.74 6.08 8.40
CA ARG A 243 8.78 7.53 8.15
C ARG A 243 9.46 7.85 6.83
N VAL A 244 10.61 7.23 6.54
CA VAL A 244 11.33 7.43 5.27
C VAL A 244 10.49 6.97 4.09
N VAL A 245 9.89 5.77 4.18
CA VAL A 245 9.00 5.25 3.12
C VAL A 245 7.81 6.18 2.89
N SER A 246 7.16 6.65 3.95
CA SER A 246 6.04 7.60 3.86
C SER A 246 6.45 8.92 3.21
N LEU A 247 7.64 9.43 3.52
CA LEU A 247 8.17 10.66 2.91
C LEU A 247 8.39 10.48 1.41
N VAL A 248 9.02 9.38 0.99
CA VAL A 248 9.26 9.08 -0.43
C VAL A 248 7.95 8.95 -1.21
N LEU A 249 6.98 8.21 -0.68
CA LEU A 249 5.65 8.08 -1.29
C LEU A 249 4.91 9.42 -1.35
N GLY A 250 4.97 10.21 -0.28
CA GLY A 250 4.38 11.56 -0.25
C GLY A 250 5.00 12.50 -1.29
N CYS A 251 6.33 12.54 -1.40
CA CYS A 251 7.03 13.35 -2.39
C CYS A 251 6.71 12.93 -3.84
N THR A 252 6.64 11.62 -4.08
CA THR A 252 6.29 11.10 -5.42
C THR A 252 4.83 11.39 -5.79
N ALA A 253 3.89 11.25 -4.85
CA ALA A 253 2.49 11.61 -5.06
C ALA A 253 2.32 13.11 -5.33
N LEU A 254 3.04 13.97 -4.60
CA LEU A 254 3.04 15.42 -4.82
C LEU A 254 3.61 15.77 -6.20
N GLY A 255 4.73 15.17 -6.58
CA GLY A 255 5.35 15.38 -7.89
C GLY A 255 4.42 14.99 -9.04
N LEU A 256 3.78 13.81 -8.96
CA LEU A 256 2.82 13.35 -9.96
C LEU A 256 1.58 14.26 -10.02
N SER A 257 1.08 14.69 -8.87
CA SER A 257 -0.06 15.61 -8.81
C SER A 257 0.27 16.95 -9.47
N CYS A 258 1.44 17.54 -9.18
CA CYS A 258 1.92 18.75 -9.82
C CYS A 258 2.08 18.58 -11.34
N TYR A 259 2.63 17.44 -11.79
CA TYR A 259 2.76 17.12 -13.21
C TYR A 259 1.41 17.05 -13.92
N LEU A 260 0.43 16.33 -13.35
CA LEU A 260 -0.92 16.21 -13.90
C LEU A 260 -1.66 17.54 -13.95
N VAL A 261 -1.55 18.35 -12.89
CA VAL A 261 -2.12 19.70 -12.87
C VAL A 261 -1.48 20.58 -13.93
N PHE A 262 -0.16 20.49 -14.12
CA PHE A 262 0.56 21.26 -15.12
C PHE A 262 0.19 20.88 -16.56
N THR A 263 0.08 19.58 -16.86
CA THR A 263 -0.34 19.11 -18.19
C THR A 263 -1.79 19.48 -18.47
N TRP A 264 -2.68 19.36 -17.46
CA TRP A 264 -4.06 19.84 -17.56
C TRP A 264 -4.13 21.35 -17.79
N TRP A 265 -3.35 22.14 -17.05
CA TRP A 265 -3.33 23.60 -17.19
C TRP A 265 -2.84 24.02 -18.58
N LYS A 266 -1.76 23.39 -19.08
CA LYS A 266 -1.29 23.58 -20.47
C LYS A 266 -2.34 23.21 -21.51
N ALA A 267 -3.02 22.07 -21.35
CA ALA A 267 -4.07 21.65 -22.27
C ALA A 267 -5.24 22.65 -22.27
N LYS A 268 -5.65 23.12 -21.10
CA LYS A 268 -6.70 24.13 -20.94
C LYS A 268 -6.30 25.48 -21.56
N GLN A 269 -5.06 25.91 -21.39
CA GLN A 269 -4.55 27.12 -22.00
C GLN A 269 -4.53 27.02 -23.53
N ALA A 270 -4.10 25.87 -24.08
CA ALA A 270 -4.15 25.63 -25.52
C ALA A 270 -5.58 25.62 -26.09
N GLN A 271 -6.56 25.07 -25.36
CA GLN A 271 -7.98 25.14 -25.74
C GLN A 271 -8.51 26.57 -25.70
N ALA A 272 -8.14 27.36 -24.69
CA ALA A 272 -8.55 28.76 -24.59
C ALA A 272 -7.98 29.61 -25.73
N GLU A 273 -6.70 29.43 -26.09
CA GLU A 273 -6.11 30.11 -27.24
C GLU A 273 -6.75 29.68 -28.57
N ARG A 274 -7.00 28.38 -28.77
CA ARG A 274 -7.74 27.91 -29.96
C ARG A 274 -9.12 28.55 -30.09
N ARG A 275 -9.82 28.77 -28.96
CA ARG A 275 -11.13 29.44 -28.93
C ARG A 275 -11.02 30.94 -29.25
N LYS A 276 -9.99 31.63 -28.75
CA LYS A 276 -9.73 33.04 -29.12
C LYS A 276 -9.38 33.15 -30.60
N ASP A 277 -8.55 32.27 -31.12
CA ASP A 277 -8.18 32.24 -32.54
C ASP A 277 -9.36 31.89 -33.45
N SER A 278 -10.25 30.99 -33.04
CA SER A 278 -11.48 30.72 -33.80
C SER A 278 -12.39 31.94 -33.86
N LEU A 279 -12.57 32.64 -32.73
CA LEU A 279 -13.36 33.87 -32.66
C LEU A 279 -12.74 34.99 -33.51
N ARG A 280 -11.42 35.20 -33.41
CA ARG A 280 -10.69 36.18 -34.25
C ARG A 280 -10.84 35.89 -35.74
N ARG A 281 -10.78 34.62 -36.15
CA ARG A 281 -11.00 34.22 -37.56
C ARG A 281 -12.42 34.49 -38.00
N GLU A 282 -13.41 34.23 -37.14
CA GLU A 282 -14.82 34.52 -37.43
C GLU A 282 -15.09 36.02 -37.53
N GLU A 283 -14.55 36.82 -36.62
CA GLU A 283 -14.63 38.28 -36.66
C GLU A 283 -13.97 38.86 -37.92
N ALA A 284 -12.77 38.39 -38.27
CA ALA A 284 -12.09 38.79 -39.51
C ALA A 284 -12.92 38.44 -40.76
N ARG A 285 -13.58 37.27 -40.77
CA ARG A 285 -14.52 36.89 -41.83
C ARG A 285 -15.72 37.84 -41.89
N LYS A 286 -16.35 38.14 -40.75
CA LYS A 286 -17.49 39.10 -40.66
C LYS A 286 -17.09 40.50 -41.12
N GLN A 287 -15.91 40.99 -40.74
CA GLN A 287 -15.40 42.28 -41.19
C GLN A 287 -15.14 42.31 -42.70
N ARG A 288 -14.55 41.25 -43.27
CA ARG A 288 -14.39 41.12 -44.73
C ARG A 288 -15.73 41.15 -45.46
N ARG A 289 -16.74 40.44 -44.95
CA ARG A 289 -18.11 40.47 -45.51
C ARG A 289 -18.71 41.88 -45.46
N LYS A 290 -18.54 42.60 -44.34
CA LYS A 290 -19.02 43.99 -44.19
C LYS A 290 -18.33 44.92 -45.19
N LEU A 291 -17.01 44.88 -45.29
CA LEU A 291 -16.24 45.67 -46.26
C LEU A 291 -16.69 45.38 -47.69
N ASN A 292 -16.91 44.11 -48.05
CA ASN A 292 -17.36 43.74 -49.38
C ASN A 292 -18.77 44.29 -49.67
N ARG A 293 -19.67 44.26 -48.68
CA ARG A 293 -21.02 44.85 -48.78
C ARG A 293 -21.01 46.37 -48.96
N ASP A 294 -20.11 47.05 -48.27
CA ASP A 294 -20.00 48.52 -48.30
C ASP A 294 -19.18 49.02 -49.52
N SER A 295 -18.41 48.15 -50.17
CA SER A 295 -17.67 48.46 -51.39
C SER A 295 -18.55 48.31 -52.64
N THR A 296 -18.40 49.18 -53.63
CA THR A 296 -19.05 49.07 -54.96
C THR A 296 -18.43 47.97 -55.84
N SER A 297 -17.77 46.98 -55.25
CA SER A 297 -17.08 45.94 -55.98
C SER A 297 -18.08 44.94 -56.59
N GLU A 298 -17.83 44.49 -57.81
CA GLU A 298 -18.69 43.56 -58.57
C GLU A 298 -18.62 42.10 -58.04
N HIS A 299 -18.43 41.90 -56.73
CA HIS A 299 -18.41 40.53 -56.19
C HIS A 299 -19.83 39.94 -56.22
N PRO A 300 -20.01 38.73 -56.77
CA PRO A 300 -21.31 38.08 -56.81
C PRO A 300 -21.82 37.81 -55.39
N SER A 301 -23.11 38.07 -55.16
CA SER A 301 -23.77 37.84 -53.87
C SER A 301 -24.42 36.46 -53.80
N CYS A 302 -24.51 35.91 -52.59
CA CYS A 302 -25.15 34.61 -52.33
C CYS A 302 -26.61 34.62 -52.77
N VAL A 303 -27.02 33.63 -53.57
CA VAL A 303 -28.37 33.58 -54.16
C VAL A 303 -29.49 33.35 -53.12
N ILE A 304 -29.14 32.82 -51.94
CA ILE A 304 -30.09 32.54 -50.85
C ILE A 304 -30.30 33.77 -49.97
N CYS A 305 -29.26 34.25 -49.29
CA CYS A 305 -29.41 35.37 -48.36
C CYS A 305 -29.36 36.75 -49.04
N ARG A 306 -28.86 36.83 -50.28
CA ARG A 306 -28.66 38.07 -51.07
C ARG A 306 -27.95 39.20 -50.31
N THR A 307 -27.21 38.86 -49.26
CA THR A 307 -26.61 39.80 -48.32
C THR A 307 -25.10 39.60 -48.22
N ASN A 308 -24.66 38.34 -48.08
CA ASN A 308 -23.25 37.99 -48.00
C ASN A 308 -22.70 37.70 -49.41
N PRO A 309 -21.41 37.96 -49.68
CA PRO A 309 -20.77 37.57 -50.92
C PRO A 309 -20.73 36.04 -51.05
N VAL A 310 -20.55 35.56 -52.29
CA VAL A 310 -20.30 34.14 -52.53
C VAL A 310 -18.91 33.77 -51.99
N GLU A 311 -18.82 32.67 -51.24
CA GLU A 311 -17.59 32.22 -50.57
C GLU A 311 -17.27 30.75 -50.83
N VAL A 312 -18.19 29.99 -51.41
CA VAL A 312 -18.01 28.55 -51.64
C VAL A 312 -18.37 28.16 -53.08
N MET A 313 -17.73 27.09 -53.55
CA MET A 313 -17.99 26.45 -54.82
C MET A 313 -18.52 25.03 -54.59
N ILE A 314 -19.60 24.68 -55.28
CA ILE A 314 -20.12 23.31 -55.30
C ILE A 314 -19.32 22.53 -56.34
N LEU A 315 -18.56 21.51 -55.90
CA LEU A 315 -17.81 20.64 -56.80
C LEU A 315 -18.75 19.74 -57.60
N GLU A 316 -18.25 19.19 -58.71
CA GLU A 316 -19.00 18.46 -59.76
C GLU A 316 -19.85 19.35 -60.68
N CYS A 317 -20.51 20.38 -60.15
CA CYS A 317 -21.27 21.33 -61.00
C CYS A 317 -20.62 22.71 -61.16
N GLY A 318 -19.59 23.04 -60.38
CA GLY A 318 -18.77 24.26 -60.51
C GLY A 318 -19.46 25.56 -60.09
N HIS A 319 -20.70 25.52 -59.60
CA HIS A 319 -21.43 26.75 -59.28
C HIS A 319 -20.91 27.42 -58.00
N VAL A 320 -20.47 28.66 -58.17
CA VAL A 320 -20.04 29.59 -57.11
C VAL A 320 -21.25 30.49 -56.83
N CYS A 321 -22.16 30.06 -55.95
CA CYS A 321 -23.45 30.74 -55.73
C CYS A 321 -23.87 30.91 -54.26
N LEU A 322 -23.11 30.38 -53.28
CA LEU A 322 -23.48 30.38 -51.87
C LEU A 322 -22.40 31.04 -50.98
N CYS A 323 -22.83 31.67 -49.89
CA CYS A 323 -21.94 32.01 -48.77
C CYS A 323 -21.81 30.80 -47.83
N THR A 324 -20.77 30.80 -46.98
CA THR A 324 -20.49 29.67 -46.07
C THR A 324 -21.70 29.30 -45.19
N ASP A 325 -22.39 30.29 -44.63
CA ASP A 325 -23.52 30.04 -43.72
C ASP A 325 -24.73 29.42 -44.45
N CYS A 326 -24.99 29.84 -45.70
CA CYS A 326 -26.08 29.28 -46.50
C CYS A 326 -25.72 27.90 -47.04
N SER A 327 -24.45 27.61 -47.32
CA SER A 327 -24.05 26.27 -47.74
C SER A 327 -24.22 25.21 -46.66
N ASP A 328 -24.07 25.57 -45.38
CA ASP A 328 -24.28 24.65 -44.26
C ASP A 328 -25.76 24.29 -44.07
N MET A 329 -26.68 25.14 -44.53
CA MET A 329 -28.14 24.92 -44.43
C MET A 329 -28.73 24.20 -45.65
N VAL A 330 -28.08 24.28 -46.82
CA VAL A 330 -28.58 23.66 -48.05
C VAL A 330 -28.30 22.16 -48.02
N THR A 331 -29.35 21.37 -48.18
CA THR A 331 -29.26 19.90 -48.28
C THR A 331 -29.77 19.44 -49.65
N GLY A 332 -29.09 18.45 -50.25
CA GLY A 332 -29.52 17.81 -51.49
C GLY A 332 -28.90 18.39 -52.76
N ASN A 333 -29.36 19.55 -53.23
CA ASN A 333 -29.15 19.96 -54.62
C ASN A 333 -28.65 21.41 -54.75
N CYS A 334 -27.87 21.67 -55.80
CA CYS A 334 -27.37 23.01 -56.14
C CYS A 334 -28.53 23.97 -56.45
N PRO A 335 -28.62 25.15 -55.82
CA PRO A 335 -29.71 26.10 -56.07
C PRO A 335 -29.76 26.64 -57.52
N MET A 336 -28.64 26.56 -58.26
CA MET A 336 -28.53 27.05 -59.63
C MET A 336 -28.95 25.99 -60.67
N CYS A 337 -28.35 24.79 -60.61
CA CYS A 337 -28.53 23.76 -61.63
C CYS A 337 -29.24 22.49 -61.15
N ARG A 338 -29.62 22.44 -59.86
CA ARG A 338 -30.26 21.28 -59.20
C ARG A 338 -29.44 19.99 -59.23
N ALA A 339 -28.16 20.03 -59.60
CA ALA A 339 -27.26 18.88 -59.48
C ALA A 339 -27.06 18.49 -58.00
N PRO A 340 -26.91 17.19 -57.67
CA PRO A 340 -26.71 16.75 -56.29
C PRO A 340 -25.37 17.28 -55.74
N ILE A 341 -25.42 17.86 -54.55
CA ILE A 341 -24.23 18.39 -53.86
C ILE A 341 -23.48 17.22 -53.22
N LYS A 342 -22.31 16.89 -53.77
CA LYS A 342 -21.43 15.87 -53.17
C LYS A 342 -20.34 16.49 -52.30
N ARG A 343 -19.79 17.63 -52.72
CA ARG A 343 -18.67 18.30 -52.06
C ARG A 343 -18.76 19.81 -52.24
N ILE A 344 -18.40 20.56 -51.21
CA ILE A 344 -18.32 22.02 -51.20
C ILE A 344 -16.91 22.40 -50.76
N VAL A 345 -16.31 23.38 -51.44
CA VAL A 345 -14.98 23.92 -51.08
C VAL A 345 -15.03 25.44 -51.01
N ALA A 346 -14.17 26.04 -50.20
CA ALA A 346 -14.02 27.49 -50.17
C ALA A 346 -13.53 28.00 -51.53
N ALA A 347 -14.17 29.05 -52.06
CA ALA A 347 -13.81 29.69 -53.30
C ALA A 347 -13.05 30.99 -53.02
N PHE A 348 -11.92 31.19 -53.67
CA PHE A 348 -11.17 32.45 -53.65
C PHE A 348 -11.36 33.12 -55.00
N LEU A 349 -12.25 34.12 -55.03
CA LEU A 349 -12.46 34.98 -56.20
C LEU A 349 -11.39 36.09 -56.16
N PRO A 350 -10.58 36.24 -57.22
CA PRO A 350 -9.49 37.22 -57.28
C PRO A 350 -9.98 38.67 -57.35
#